data_AF-A0A5T1TC37-F1
#
_entry.id   AF-A0A5T1TC37-F1
#
_cell.length_a   1.000
_cell.length_b   1.000
_cell.length_c   1.000
_cell.angle_alpha   90.00
_cell.angle_beta   90.00
_cell.angle_gamma   90.00
#
_symmetry.space_group_name_H-M   'P 1'
#
loop_
_entity.id
_entity.type
_entity.pdbx_description
1 polymer ?
#
loop_
_entity_poly.entity_id
_entity_poly.type
_entity_poly.pdbx_seq_one_letter_code
_entity_poly.pdbx_strand_id
1 'polypeptide(L)'
;MKKIFSVALIGATLLYAESSAFGAGDLTSNSPYGLTSNEKLFKEKLDNLNNENIQTNARINEINERIEGLQSTLEGINSQYAKSNSRLSQVEENNQNIENNFTSEIQKLKAYVEESRKIQEANNKQVKKVLAELSSLVDAINANYVSKNELNDANLSVKTITPSVVVSTTDSNSTIENNNTQNTQDDKAKQIDESWKKKKNNEILELAIKDVNKNAFEDSKAKLNFLISKQYKPARANFWLGEIEYKQKKYNNAIAYYKKSSALSTKGDYFPKLLYHTAISLDKIGDPKTANGFYKALKTNYPNSPEAKASPNRK
;
A
#
# COMPACT_ATOMS: atom_id res chain seq x y z
N MET A 1 28.87 112.03 -23.40
CA MET A 1 28.51 112.75 -24.63
C MET A 1 29.49 112.38 -25.74
N LYS A 2 28.93 111.92 -26.88
CA LYS A 2 29.40 112.00 -28.28
C LYS A 2 29.38 110.65 -28.99
N LYS A 3 28.34 110.52 -29.82
CA LYS A 3 28.18 109.54 -30.89
C LYS A 3 29.20 109.87 -31.98
N ILE A 4 29.79 108.85 -32.61
CA ILE A 4 30.42 108.98 -33.92
C ILE A 4 29.83 107.86 -34.79
N PHE A 5 28.99 108.29 -35.73
CA PHE A 5 28.56 107.54 -36.91
C PHE A 5 29.55 107.85 -38.04
N SER A 6 29.83 106.87 -38.91
CA SER A 6 30.33 106.97 -40.32
C SER A 6 31.34 105.85 -40.61
N VAL A 7 31.36 105.12 -41.72
CA VAL A 7 30.67 105.15 -43.03
C VAL A 7 30.68 103.70 -43.55
N ALA A 8 29.58 103.26 -44.15
CA ALA A 8 29.55 102.10 -45.03
C ALA A 8 29.52 102.60 -46.48
N LEU A 9 30.46 102.19 -47.33
CA LEU A 9 30.24 101.74 -48.72
C LEU A 9 31.58 101.38 -49.43
N ILE A 10 31.50 100.33 -50.26
CA ILE A 10 32.34 99.95 -51.43
C ILE A 10 33.53 99.02 -51.16
N GLY A 11 33.37 97.77 -51.60
CA GLY A 11 34.42 96.77 -51.72
C GLY A 11 33.93 95.44 -52.30
N ALA A 12 33.11 95.46 -53.35
CA ALA A 12 32.74 94.26 -54.10
C ALA A 12 33.76 94.04 -55.22
N THR A 13 34.82 93.28 -54.97
CA THR A 13 35.71 92.75 -56.02
C THR A 13 36.02 91.27 -55.75
N LEU A 14 35.39 90.42 -56.58
CA LEU A 14 35.90 89.16 -57.13
C LEU A 14 36.72 88.26 -56.18
N LEU A 15 36.02 87.39 -55.45
CA LEU A 15 36.55 86.11 -54.96
C LEU A 15 35.85 84.97 -55.72
N TYR A 16 36.18 84.79 -56.99
CA TYR A 16 35.99 83.51 -57.66
C TYR A 16 37.34 82.83 -57.70
N ALA A 17 37.53 81.83 -56.83
CA ALA A 17 38.65 80.92 -56.96
C ALA A 17 38.52 80.24 -58.34
N GLU A 18 39.51 80.42 -59.21
CA GLU A 18 39.56 79.71 -60.47
C GLU A 18 39.71 78.21 -60.17
N SER A 19 38.71 77.41 -60.55
CA SER A 19 38.84 75.95 -60.52
C SER A 19 40.00 75.57 -61.43
N SER A 20 41.08 75.05 -60.83
CA SER A 20 42.23 74.48 -61.55
C SER A 20 41.77 73.59 -62.70
N ALA A 21 42.45 73.54 -63.85
CA ALA A 21 42.08 72.60 -64.91
C ALA A 21 42.54 71.16 -64.63
N PHE A 22 43.39 70.95 -63.62
CA PHE A 22 44.09 69.67 -63.38
C PHE A 22 43.26 68.59 -62.68
N GLY A 23 42.08 68.92 -62.15
CA GLY A 23 41.16 67.97 -61.51
C GLY A 23 39.86 67.76 -62.29
N ALA A 24 39.76 68.27 -63.52
CA ALA A 24 38.59 68.06 -64.37
C ALA A 24 38.48 66.56 -64.73
N GLY A 25 37.31 65.96 -64.47
CA GLY A 25 37.07 64.53 -64.70
C GLY A 25 37.51 63.59 -63.58
N ASP A 26 37.98 64.09 -62.43
CA ASP A 26 38.23 63.25 -61.26
C ASP A 26 36.92 62.73 -60.64
N LEU A 27 36.65 61.44 -60.84
CA LEU A 27 35.44 60.76 -60.37
C LEU A 27 35.48 60.41 -58.88
N THR A 28 36.65 60.50 -58.24
CA THR A 28 36.85 60.15 -56.82
C THR A 28 36.65 61.34 -55.88
N SER A 29 36.64 62.56 -56.41
CA SER A 29 36.39 63.79 -55.67
C SER A 29 34.95 63.89 -55.17
N ASN A 30 34.76 64.50 -53.99
CA ASN A 30 33.43 64.79 -53.43
C ASN A 30 32.67 65.86 -54.24
N SER A 31 33.32 66.55 -55.18
CA SER A 31 32.70 67.52 -56.10
C SER A 31 33.40 67.52 -57.47
N PRO A 32 33.14 66.49 -58.32
CA PRO A 32 33.73 66.39 -59.65
C PRO A 32 33.24 67.55 -60.55
N TYR A 33 34.17 68.20 -61.25
CA TYR A 33 33.86 69.21 -62.27
C TYR A 33 34.46 68.78 -63.61
N GLY A 34 34.00 69.39 -64.71
CA GLY A 34 34.44 69.01 -66.06
C GLY A 34 33.74 67.80 -66.67
N LEU A 35 32.73 67.22 -66.01
CA LEU A 35 31.90 66.14 -66.57
C LEU A 35 30.74 66.69 -67.41
N THR A 36 30.50 66.07 -68.57
CA THR A 36 29.30 66.26 -69.39
C THR A 36 28.05 65.71 -68.68
N SER A 37 26.86 66.11 -69.12
CA SER A 37 25.59 65.65 -68.53
C SER A 37 25.43 64.12 -68.57
N ASN A 38 25.92 63.47 -69.63
CA ASN A 38 25.86 62.00 -69.76
C ASN A 38 26.82 61.30 -68.78
N GLU A 39 28.03 61.85 -68.59
CA GLU A 39 29.01 61.30 -67.65
C GLU A 39 28.55 61.46 -66.19
N LYS A 40 27.88 62.57 -65.86
CA LYS A 40 27.25 62.76 -64.55
C LYS A 40 26.17 61.72 -64.28
N LEU A 41 25.28 61.48 -65.25
CA LEU A 41 24.23 60.46 -65.14
C LEU A 41 24.82 59.05 -65.01
N PHE A 42 25.89 58.75 -65.75
CA PHE A 42 26.59 57.47 -65.65
C PHE A 42 27.23 57.28 -64.27
N LYS A 43 27.88 58.31 -63.73
CA LYS A 43 28.43 58.30 -62.37
C LYS A 43 27.34 58.05 -61.33
N GLU A 44 26.22 58.76 -61.42
CA GLU A 44 25.09 58.57 -60.50
C GLU A 44 24.57 57.12 -60.53
N LYS A 45 24.40 56.54 -61.73
CA LYS A 45 24.02 55.12 -61.86
C LYS A 45 25.06 54.18 -61.28
N LEU A 46 26.35 54.47 -61.47
CA LEU A 46 27.45 53.68 -60.93
C LEU A 46 27.50 53.75 -59.39
N ASP A 47 27.32 54.94 -58.81
CA ASP A 47 27.26 55.15 -57.37
C ASP A 47 26.05 54.42 -56.77
N ASN A 48 24.88 54.51 -57.42
CA ASN A 48 23.68 53.78 -57.02
C ASN A 48 23.90 52.26 -57.08
N LEU A 49 24.47 51.74 -58.17
CA LEU A 49 24.79 50.33 -58.33
C LEU A 49 25.80 49.85 -57.27
N ASN A 50 26.80 50.66 -56.96
CA ASN A 50 27.77 50.35 -55.91
C ASN A 50 27.10 50.30 -54.53
N ASN A 51 26.21 51.25 -54.23
CA ASN A 51 25.45 51.27 -52.98
C ASN A 51 24.50 50.05 -52.88
N GLU A 52 23.81 49.68 -53.95
CA GLU A 52 22.99 48.47 -54.02
C GLU A 52 23.84 47.21 -53.83
N ASN A 53 25.04 47.16 -54.39
CA ASN A 53 25.98 46.06 -54.22
C ASN A 53 26.45 45.95 -52.76
N ILE A 54 26.81 47.06 -52.11
CA ILE A 54 27.16 47.09 -50.68
C ILE A 54 25.99 46.59 -49.82
N GLN A 55 24.76 47.05 -50.08
CA GLN A 55 23.57 46.59 -49.35
C GLN A 55 23.28 45.10 -49.59
N THR A 56 23.48 44.62 -50.82
CA THR A 56 23.29 43.21 -51.16
C THR A 56 24.31 42.35 -50.44
N ASN A 57 25.58 42.75 -50.39
CA ASN A 57 26.62 42.06 -49.63
C ASN A 57 26.32 42.03 -48.13
N ALA A 58 25.80 43.13 -47.57
CA ALA A 58 25.37 43.17 -46.17
C ALA A 58 24.22 42.16 -45.90
N ARG A 59 23.23 42.07 -46.79
CA ARG A 59 22.14 41.07 -46.70
C ARG A 59 22.65 39.63 -46.86
N ILE A 60 23.62 39.40 -47.74
CA ILE A 60 24.25 38.08 -47.90
C ILE A 60 24.94 37.66 -46.59
N ASN A 61 25.68 38.56 -45.95
CA ASN A 61 26.32 38.27 -44.67
C ASN A 61 25.29 37.96 -43.58
N GLU A 62 24.22 38.74 -43.49
CA GLU A 62 23.12 38.48 -42.54
C GLU A 62 22.46 37.11 -42.80
N ILE A 63 22.26 36.74 -44.06
CA ILE A 63 21.73 35.41 -44.43
C ILE A 63 22.69 34.30 -44.02
N ASN A 64 24.01 34.49 -44.22
CA ASN A 64 25.01 33.50 -43.81
C ASN A 64 25.00 33.29 -42.29
N GLU A 65 24.96 34.37 -41.50
CA GLU A 65 24.86 34.28 -40.04
C GLU A 65 23.57 33.54 -39.61
N ARG A 66 22.44 33.81 -40.28
CA ARG A 66 21.19 33.09 -40.02
C ARG A 66 21.28 31.62 -40.41
N ILE A 67 21.96 31.27 -41.51
CA ILE A 67 22.18 29.88 -41.93
C ILE A 67 23.05 29.15 -40.90
N GLU A 68 24.13 29.76 -40.42
CA GLU A 68 24.98 29.20 -39.37
C GLU A 68 24.18 28.99 -38.06
N GLY A 69 23.36 29.97 -37.68
CA GLY A 69 22.44 29.84 -36.55
C GLY A 69 21.47 28.67 -36.73
N LEU A 70 20.86 28.52 -37.90
CA LEU A 70 19.98 27.40 -38.22
C LEU A 70 20.71 26.05 -38.18
N GLN A 71 21.94 25.98 -38.71
CA GLN A 71 22.76 24.77 -38.64
C GLN A 71 23.06 24.37 -37.20
N SER A 72 23.43 25.34 -36.34
CA SER A 72 23.65 25.08 -34.91
C SER A 72 22.38 24.58 -34.22
N THR A 73 21.22 25.18 -34.51
CA THR A 73 19.95 24.69 -33.94
C THR A 73 19.60 23.28 -34.43
N LEU A 74 19.86 22.97 -35.70
CA LEU A 74 19.62 21.65 -36.28
C LEU A 74 20.53 20.59 -35.64
N GLU A 75 21.81 20.91 -35.42
CA GLU A 75 22.74 20.03 -34.71
C GLU A 75 22.31 19.81 -33.25
N GLY A 76 21.84 20.87 -32.57
CA GLY A 76 21.24 20.77 -31.25
C GLY A 76 20.01 19.86 -31.22
N ILE A 77 19.11 19.99 -32.19
CA ILE A 77 17.92 19.12 -32.34
C ILE A 77 18.34 17.68 -32.58
N ASN A 78 19.29 17.43 -33.49
CA ASN A 78 19.78 16.08 -33.78
C ASN A 78 20.44 15.43 -32.55
N SER A 79 21.21 16.19 -31.77
CA SER A 79 21.79 15.73 -30.50
C SER A 79 20.71 15.34 -29.49
N GLN A 80 19.66 16.17 -29.36
CA GLN A 80 18.55 15.87 -28.45
C GLN A 80 17.70 14.69 -28.95
N TYR A 81 17.51 14.55 -30.25
CA TYR A 81 16.85 13.40 -30.87
C TYR A 81 17.61 12.10 -30.58
N ALA A 82 18.94 12.09 -30.77
CA ALA A 82 19.77 10.92 -30.45
C ALA A 82 19.69 10.55 -28.96
N LYS A 83 19.74 11.53 -28.05
CA LYS A 83 19.56 11.30 -26.61
C LYS A 83 18.16 10.77 -26.28
N SER A 84 17.12 11.30 -26.92
CA SER A 84 15.75 10.84 -26.74
C SER A 84 15.58 9.40 -27.20
N ASN A 85 16.13 9.04 -28.37
CA ASN A 85 16.09 7.69 -28.90
C ASN A 85 16.85 6.68 -28.01
N SER A 86 18.00 7.09 -27.46
CA SER A 86 18.75 6.29 -26.49
C SER A 86 17.96 6.06 -25.21
N ARG A 87 17.30 7.10 -24.66
CA ARG A 87 16.42 6.96 -23.49
C ARG A 87 15.21 6.06 -23.79
N LEU A 88 14.62 6.17 -24.98
CA LEU A 88 13.51 5.31 -25.40
C LEU A 88 13.96 3.85 -25.44
N SER A 89 15.11 3.56 -26.05
CA SER A 89 15.67 2.21 -26.12
C SER A 89 15.93 1.62 -24.71
N GLN A 90 16.45 2.43 -23.79
CA GLN A 90 16.64 2.02 -22.39
C GLN A 90 15.32 1.75 -21.67
N VAL A 91 14.28 2.55 -21.91
CA VAL A 91 12.95 2.33 -21.32
C VAL A 91 12.33 1.06 -21.86
N GLU A 92 12.45 0.79 -23.16
CA GLU A 92 11.97 -0.45 -23.78
C GLU A 92 12.68 -1.68 -23.19
N GLU A 93 14.01 -1.63 -23.05
CA GLU A 93 14.80 -2.70 -22.43
C GLU A 93 14.39 -2.91 -20.95
N ASN A 94 14.25 -1.83 -20.18
CA ASN A 94 13.81 -1.90 -18.79
C ASN A 94 12.41 -2.50 -18.66
N ASN A 95 11.48 -2.12 -19.55
CA ASN A 95 10.13 -2.68 -19.55
C ASN A 95 10.15 -4.19 -19.87
N GLN A 96 10.93 -4.62 -20.86
CA GLN A 96 11.09 -6.06 -21.16
C GLN A 96 11.67 -6.82 -19.97
N ASN A 97 12.68 -6.26 -19.30
CA ASN A 97 13.26 -6.85 -18.10
C ASN A 97 12.25 -6.95 -16.94
N ILE A 98 11.43 -5.93 -16.74
CA ILE A 98 10.36 -5.92 -15.73
C ILE A 98 9.31 -7.00 -16.06
N GLU A 99 8.86 -7.10 -17.31
CA GLU A 99 7.90 -8.12 -17.76
C GLU A 99 8.44 -9.54 -17.56
N ASN A 100 9.70 -9.78 -17.92
CA ASN A 100 10.34 -11.08 -17.74
C ASN A 100 10.47 -11.46 -16.25
N ASN A 101 10.86 -10.51 -15.40
CA ASN A 101 10.95 -10.72 -13.95
C ASN A 101 9.59 -11.00 -13.33
N PHE A 102 8.55 -10.23 -13.67
CA PHE A 102 7.20 -10.49 -13.18
C PHE A 102 6.66 -11.84 -13.65
N THR A 103 6.90 -12.20 -14.91
CA THR A 103 6.50 -13.50 -15.44
C THR A 103 7.16 -14.64 -14.66
N SER A 104 8.46 -14.54 -14.39
CA SER A 104 9.21 -15.51 -13.59
C SER A 104 8.68 -15.63 -12.16
N GLU A 105 8.43 -14.49 -11.50
CA GLU A 105 7.93 -14.49 -10.11
C GLU A 105 6.50 -15.02 -10.01
N ILE A 106 5.63 -14.68 -10.97
CA ILE A 106 4.28 -15.23 -11.06
C ILE A 106 4.33 -16.75 -11.25
N GLN A 107 5.25 -17.27 -12.08
CA GLN A 107 5.42 -18.72 -12.26
C GLN A 107 5.86 -19.40 -10.95
N LYS A 108 6.82 -18.82 -10.23
CA LYS A 108 7.26 -19.34 -8.91
C LYS A 108 6.13 -19.31 -7.88
N LEU A 109 5.39 -18.21 -7.79
CA LEU A 109 4.23 -18.08 -6.90
C LEU A 109 3.15 -19.10 -7.25
N LYS A 110 2.88 -19.32 -8.54
CA LYS A 110 1.93 -20.35 -8.99
C LYS A 110 2.38 -21.75 -8.57
N ALA A 111 3.67 -22.08 -8.72
CA ALA A 111 4.22 -23.35 -8.28
C ALA A 111 4.10 -23.53 -6.76
N TYR A 112 4.45 -22.50 -5.98
CA TYR A 112 4.34 -22.50 -4.53
C TYR A 112 2.88 -22.66 -4.05
N VAL A 113 1.93 -21.96 -4.67
CA VAL A 113 0.50 -22.08 -4.34
C VAL A 113 -0.01 -23.49 -4.65
N GLU A 114 0.38 -24.06 -5.79
CA GLU A 114 -0.02 -25.42 -6.16
C GLU A 114 0.56 -26.47 -5.20
N GLU A 115 1.82 -26.32 -4.80
CA GLU A 115 2.46 -27.17 -3.80
C GLU A 115 1.78 -27.03 -2.42
N SER A 116 1.53 -25.79 -1.99
CA SER A 116 0.82 -25.51 -0.74
C SER A 116 -0.58 -26.13 -0.73
N ARG A 117 -1.31 -26.06 -1.86
CA ARG A 117 -2.61 -26.69 -2.02
C ARG A 117 -2.51 -28.22 -1.88
N LYS A 118 -1.52 -28.86 -2.51
CA LYS A 118 -1.28 -30.31 -2.38
C LYS A 118 -1.01 -30.72 -0.93
N ILE A 119 -0.15 -29.97 -0.23
CA ILE A 119 0.15 -30.19 1.18
C ILE A 119 -1.13 -30.02 2.02
N GLN A 120 -1.92 -28.99 1.75
CA GLN A 120 -3.17 -28.74 2.47
C GLN A 120 -4.21 -29.85 2.24
N GLU A 121 -4.34 -30.34 1.01
CA GLU A 121 -5.20 -31.47 0.65
C GLU A 121 -4.79 -32.74 1.42
N ALA A 122 -3.49 -33.04 1.44
CA ALA A 122 -2.93 -34.17 2.16
C ALA A 122 -3.17 -34.06 3.67
N ASN A 123 -2.92 -32.88 4.24
CA ASN A 123 -3.15 -32.59 5.66
C ASN A 123 -4.64 -32.70 6.01
N ASN A 124 -5.53 -32.16 5.18
CA ASN A 124 -6.98 -32.28 5.36
C ASN A 124 -7.42 -33.76 5.35
N LYS A 125 -6.85 -34.58 4.46
CA LYS A 125 -7.13 -36.02 4.40
C LYS A 125 -6.67 -36.73 5.68
N GLN A 126 -5.49 -36.39 6.19
CA GLN A 126 -5.00 -36.92 7.47
C GLN A 126 -5.86 -36.47 8.65
N VAL A 127 -6.23 -35.19 8.71
CA VAL A 127 -7.12 -34.65 9.74
C VAL A 127 -8.47 -35.35 9.71
N LYS A 128 -9.05 -35.57 8.52
CA LYS A 128 -10.31 -36.33 8.37
C LYS A 128 -10.17 -37.76 8.89
N LYS A 129 -9.03 -38.41 8.63
CA LYS A 129 -8.74 -39.75 9.17
C LYS A 129 -8.67 -39.73 10.70
N VAL A 130 -7.92 -38.80 11.28
CA VAL A 130 -7.81 -38.64 12.74
C VAL A 130 -9.17 -38.32 13.36
N LEU A 131 -9.99 -37.48 12.73
CA LEU A 131 -11.35 -37.18 13.20
C LEU A 131 -12.26 -38.41 13.17
N ALA A 132 -12.15 -39.26 12.15
CA ALA A 132 -12.90 -40.51 12.08
C ALA A 132 -12.47 -41.51 13.17
N GLU A 133 -11.16 -41.62 13.41
CA GLU A 133 -10.61 -42.45 14.50
C GLU A 133 -11.05 -41.92 15.87
N LEU A 134 -11.01 -40.61 16.08
CA LEU A 134 -11.51 -39.96 17.30
C LEU A 134 -13.02 -40.16 17.48
N SER A 135 -13.81 -40.05 16.42
CA SER A 135 -15.26 -40.31 16.49
C SER A 135 -15.51 -41.75 16.94
N SER A 136 -14.84 -42.71 16.31
CA SER A 136 -14.97 -44.13 16.66
C SER A 136 -14.55 -44.40 18.10
N LEU A 137 -13.50 -43.73 18.58
CA LEU A 137 -13.05 -43.84 19.96
C LEU A 137 -14.04 -43.20 20.94
N VAL A 138 -14.59 -42.04 20.61
CA VAL A 138 -15.63 -41.38 21.42
C VAL A 138 -16.88 -42.25 21.49
N ASP A 139 -17.29 -42.88 20.38
CA ASP A 139 -18.41 -43.82 20.35
C ASP A 139 -18.13 -45.04 21.25
N ALA A 140 -16.89 -45.56 21.22
CA ALA A 140 -16.46 -46.63 22.12
C ALA A 140 -16.41 -46.20 23.61
N ILE A 141 -16.04 -44.95 23.90
CA ILE A 141 -16.07 -44.40 25.27
C ILE A 141 -17.52 -44.22 25.72
N ASN A 142 -18.39 -43.61 24.90
CA ASN A 142 -19.81 -43.44 25.22
C ASN A 142 -20.50 -44.79 25.46
N ALA A 143 -20.14 -45.83 24.71
CA ALA A 143 -20.65 -47.18 24.95
C ALA A 143 -20.21 -47.78 26.30
N ASN A 144 -19.04 -47.37 26.83
CA ASN A 144 -18.41 -47.97 28.01
C ASN A 144 -18.41 -47.10 29.27
N TYR A 145 -18.66 -45.79 29.19
CA TYR A 145 -18.45 -44.84 30.30
C TYR A 145 -19.62 -43.89 30.59
N VAL A 146 -20.53 -43.63 29.64
CA VAL A 146 -21.67 -42.73 29.87
C VAL A 146 -22.90 -43.27 29.14
N SER A 147 -23.82 -43.88 29.89
CA SER A 147 -25.13 -44.19 29.33
C SER A 147 -25.84 -42.87 28.97
N LYS A 148 -26.56 -42.83 27.84
CA LYS A 148 -27.30 -41.66 27.30
C LYS A 148 -28.16 -40.90 28.34
N ASN A 149 -28.41 -41.51 29.49
CA ASN A 149 -29.24 -40.98 30.55
C ASN A 149 -28.54 -39.92 31.42
N GLU A 150 -27.21 -39.86 31.48
CA GLU A 150 -26.48 -38.88 32.31
C GLU A 150 -26.21 -37.54 31.61
N LEU A 151 -26.37 -37.47 30.27
CA LEU A 151 -26.17 -36.24 29.49
C LEU A 151 -27.37 -35.27 29.53
N ASN A 152 -28.54 -35.73 29.97
CA ASN A 152 -29.74 -34.90 30.04
C ASN A 152 -29.85 -34.10 31.35
N ASP A 153 -29.11 -34.46 32.39
CA ASP A 153 -29.13 -33.74 33.68
C ASP A 153 -28.21 -32.51 33.72
N ALA A 154 -27.39 -32.30 32.67
CA ALA A 154 -26.71 -31.04 32.43
C ALA A 154 -27.67 -30.02 31.79
N ASN A 155 -28.69 -29.61 32.55
CA ASN A 155 -29.60 -28.50 32.23
C ASN A 155 -28.83 -27.18 32.11
N LEU A 156 -28.20 -26.93 30.95
CA LEU A 156 -27.95 -25.60 30.44
C LEU A 156 -29.18 -25.19 29.64
N SER A 157 -30.08 -24.46 30.30
CA SER A 157 -31.20 -23.75 29.70
C SER A 157 -30.69 -22.70 28.71
N VAL A 158 -30.32 -23.13 27.51
CA VAL A 158 -30.16 -22.26 26.36
C VAL A 158 -31.53 -22.10 25.74
N LYS A 159 -32.19 -21.00 26.09
CA LYS A 159 -33.35 -20.47 25.37
C LYS A 159 -32.92 -20.30 23.91
N THR A 160 -33.33 -21.22 23.06
CA THR A 160 -33.11 -21.19 21.63
C THR A 160 -33.83 -19.98 21.05
N ILE A 161 -33.07 -18.97 20.61
CA ILE A 161 -33.57 -18.00 19.64
C ILE A 161 -33.02 -18.43 18.28
N THR A 162 -33.91 -19.00 17.49
CA THR A 162 -33.80 -19.22 16.05
C THR A 162 -33.37 -17.93 15.33
N PRO A 163 -32.35 -17.94 14.46
CA PRO A 163 -32.03 -16.78 13.64
C PRO A 163 -32.99 -16.73 12.45
N SER A 164 -33.98 -15.84 12.52
CA SER A 164 -34.63 -15.33 11.30
C SER A 164 -33.74 -14.24 10.71
N VAL A 165 -33.36 -14.46 9.45
CA VAL A 165 -32.70 -13.52 8.56
C VAL A 165 -33.62 -12.34 8.32
N VAL A 166 -33.23 -11.14 8.75
CA VAL A 166 -33.64 -9.89 8.08
C VAL A 166 -32.46 -8.92 8.12
N VAL A 167 -31.93 -8.67 6.92
CA VAL A 167 -31.03 -7.58 6.60
C VAL A 167 -31.82 -6.28 6.68
N SER A 168 -31.33 -5.28 7.40
CA SER A 168 -31.62 -3.87 7.13
C SER A 168 -30.49 -2.98 7.64
N THR A 169 -30.14 -2.05 6.76
CA THR A 169 -29.05 -1.08 6.74
C THR A 169 -29.28 0.09 7.69
N THR A 170 -28.28 1.00 7.69
CA THR A 170 -28.29 2.42 8.11
C THR A 170 -28.09 2.78 9.59
N ASP A 171 -26.83 3.08 9.90
CA ASP A 171 -26.29 4.38 10.38
C ASP A 171 -27.08 5.30 11.34
N SER A 172 -26.29 5.73 12.34
CA SER A 172 -26.28 7.04 13.01
C SER A 172 -27.17 7.31 14.23
N ASN A 173 -26.46 7.43 15.36
CA ASN A 173 -26.55 8.44 16.42
C ASN A 173 -27.86 8.68 17.21
N SER A 174 -27.77 8.23 18.47
CA SER A 174 -27.82 9.03 19.71
C SER A 174 -29.15 9.58 20.24
N THR A 175 -29.14 9.72 21.58
CA THR A 175 -30.04 10.44 22.49
C THR A 175 -31.39 9.76 22.79
N ILE A 176 -31.94 9.71 24.01
CA ILE A 176 -31.63 10.29 25.33
C ILE A 176 -32.60 9.61 26.34
N GLU A 177 -32.15 9.35 27.57
CA GLU A 177 -32.92 9.40 28.84
C GLU A 177 -34.14 8.45 29.05
N ASN A 178 -34.63 8.10 30.24
CA ASN A 178 -34.21 8.20 31.64
C ASN A 178 -35.13 7.27 32.48
N ASN A 179 -34.60 6.80 33.62
CA ASN A 179 -35.29 6.56 34.90
C ASN A 179 -36.33 5.44 35.10
N ASN A 180 -35.93 4.54 36.01
CA ASN A 180 -36.50 4.28 37.34
C ASN A 180 -36.93 2.83 37.67
N THR A 181 -36.03 2.16 38.41
CA THR A 181 -36.22 1.62 39.78
C THR A 181 -37.49 0.81 40.09
N GLN A 182 -37.38 -0.48 40.44
CA GLN A 182 -37.12 -0.96 41.82
C GLN A 182 -37.10 -2.50 41.95
N ASN A 183 -36.08 -2.98 42.67
CA ASN A 183 -36.01 -4.06 43.66
C ASN A 183 -36.76 -5.40 43.44
N THR A 184 -35.98 -6.48 43.45
CA THR A 184 -36.04 -7.48 44.54
C THR A 184 -34.66 -8.15 44.75
N GLN A 185 -34.37 -8.46 46.02
CA GLN A 185 -33.07 -8.72 46.63
C GLN A 185 -32.47 -10.13 46.41
N ASP A 186 -31.16 -10.15 46.64
CA ASP A 186 -30.30 -11.25 47.14
C ASP A 186 -30.05 -12.49 46.27
N ASP A 187 -28.98 -12.40 45.45
CA ASP A 187 -27.74 -13.13 45.71
C ASP A 187 -26.58 -12.33 45.09
N LYS A 188 -25.39 -12.28 45.74
CA LYS A 188 -24.25 -11.45 45.33
C LYS A 188 -23.64 -11.87 43.97
N ALA A 189 -24.33 -11.59 42.87
CA ALA A 189 -23.74 -11.55 41.55
C ALA A 189 -22.88 -10.27 41.48
N LYS A 190 -21.56 -10.43 41.30
CA LYS A 190 -20.71 -9.30 40.89
C LYS A 190 -21.35 -8.72 39.63
N GLN A 191 -21.84 -7.49 39.72
CA GLN A 191 -22.34 -6.77 38.56
C GLN A 191 -21.18 -6.65 37.57
N ILE A 192 -21.27 -7.37 36.45
CA ILE A 192 -20.25 -7.35 35.41
C ILE A 192 -20.27 -5.94 34.82
N ASP A 193 -19.20 -5.17 35.03
CA ASP A 193 -19.04 -3.86 34.40
C ASP A 193 -19.17 -4.04 32.88
N GLU A 194 -20.17 -3.42 32.25
CA GLU A 194 -20.42 -3.54 30.80
C GLU A 194 -19.78 -2.42 29.98
N SER A 195 -19.00 -1.51 30.61
CA SER A 195 -18.34 -0.39 29.94
C SER A 195 -17.48 -0.82 28.74
N TRP A 196 -16.95 -2.05 28.77
CA TRP A 196 -16.15 -2.64 27.71
C TRP A 196 -16.92 -2.88 26.41
N LYS A 197 -18.27 -2.97 26.41
CA LYS A 197 -19.06 -3.19 25.19
C LYS A 197 -18.94 -2.04 24.18
N LYS A 198 -18.53 -0.85 24.64
CA LYS A 198 -18.29 0.33 23.79
C LYS A 198 -16.93 0.32 23.09
N LYS A 199 -16.04 -0.61 23.45
CA LYS A 199 -14.68 -0.72 22.89
C LYS A 199 -14.67 -1.49 21.57
N LYS A 200 -13.57 -1.38 20.82
CA LYS A 200 -13.35 -2.16 19.59
C LYS A 200 -13.21 -3.64 19.92
N ASN A 201 -13.63 -4.52 19.01
CA ASN A 201 -13.62 -5.97 19.24
C ASN A 201 -12.22 -6.56 19.53
N ASN A 202 -11.15 -5.97 18.96
CA ASN A 202 -9.76 -6.35 19.29
C ASN A 202 -9.40 -6.00 20.74
N GLU A 203 -9.76 -4.81 21.21
CA GLU A 203 -9.53 -4.37 22.59
C GLU A 203 -10.34 -5.22 23.58
N ILE A 204 -11.58 -5.57 23.25
CA ILE A 204 -12.40 -6.47 24.06
C ILE A 204 -11.73 -7.84 24.21
N LEU A 205 -11.13 -8.36 23.14
CA LEU A 205 -10.40 -9.63 23.18
C LEU A 205 -9.16 -9.53 24.07
N GLU A 206 -8.38 -8.46 23.97
CA GLU A 206 -7.22 -8.23 24.83
C GLU A 206 -7.62 -8.13 26.32
N LEU A 207 -8.72 -7.42 26.62
CA LEU A 207 -9.29 -7.36 27.95
C LEU A 207 -9.73 -8.74 28.45
N ALA A 208 -10.42 -9.52 27.61
CA ALA A 208 -10.84 -10.88 27.97
C ALA A 208 -9.64 -11.77 28.33
N ILE A 209 -8.55 -11.68 27.57
CA ILE A 209 -7.31 -12.43 27.84
C ILE A 209 -6.67 -11.96 29.15
N LYS A 210 -6.63 -10.65 29.38
CA LYS A 210 -6.15 -10.07 30.64
C LYS A 210 -6.96 -10.57 31.83
N ASP A 211 -8.28 -10.70 31.68
CA ASP A 211 -9.17 -11.22 32.70
C ASP A 211 -8.92 -12.71 32.97
N VAL A 212 -8.67 -13.53 31.95
CA VAL A 212 -8.22 -14.93 32.13
C VAL A 212 -6.94 -15.01 32.95
N ASN A 213 -5.97 -14.13 32.66
CA ASN A 213 -4.69 -14.10 33.38
C ASN A 213 -4.84 -13.66 34.84
N LYS A 214 -5.83 -12.81 35.13
CA LYS A 214 -6.21 -12.38 36.49
C LYS A 214 -7.15 -13.37 37.20
N ASN A 215 -7.51 -14.48 36.57
CA ASN A 215 -8.54 -15.42 37.03
C ASN A 215 -9.95 -14.79 37.21
N ALA A 216 -10.21 -13.66 36.55
CA ALA A 216 -11.53 -13.04 36.46
C ALA A 216 -12.36 -13.76 35.38
N PHE A 217 -12.71 -15.02 35.66
CA PHE A 217 -13.26 -15.94 34.66
C PHE A 217 -14.64 -15.54 34.16
N GLU A 218 -15.53 -15.08 35.04
CA GLU A 218 -16.89 -14.67 34.63
C GLU A 218 -16.86 -13.42 33.74
N ASP A 219 -16.04 -12.43 34.11
CA ASP A 219 -15.82 -11.21 33.31
C ASP A 219 -15.23 -11.53 31.93
N SER A 220 -14.32 -12.51 31.87
CA SER A 220 -13.73 -12.98 30.62
C SER A 220 -14.74 -13.75 29.77
N LYS A 221 -15.51 -14.68 30.37
CA LYS A 221 -16.57 -15.44 29.68
C LYS A 221 -17.59 -14.51 29.04
N ALA A 222 -18.03 -13.48 29.75
CA ALA A 222 -18.95 -12.48 29.22
C ALA A 222 -18.40 -11.79 27.95
N LYS A 223 -17.15 -11.34 27.99
CA LYS A 223 -16.47 -10.72 26.84
C LYS A 223 -16.29 -11.69 25.66
N LEU A 224 -15.85 -12.92 25.94
CA LEU A 224 -15.62 -13.93 24.91
C LEU A 224 -16.92 -14.36 24.22
N ASN A 225 -18.00 -14.57 24.99
CA ASN A 225 -19.32 -14.88 24.43
C ASN A 225 -19.87 -13.71 23.60
N PHE A 226 -19.65 -12.47 24.04
CA PHE A 226 -19.99 -11.29 23.24
C PHE A 226 -19.24 -11.28 21.90
N LEU A 227 -17.93 -11.55 21.89
CA LEU A 227 -17.15 -11.62 20.65
C LEU A 227 -17.62 -12.73 19.71
N ILE A 228 -18.01 -13.89 20.26
CA ILE A 228 -18.61 -14.98 19.48
C ILE A 228 -19.93 -14.51 18.84
N SER A 229 -20.78 -13.82 19.58
CA SER A 229 -22.04 -13.28 19.04
C SER A 229 -21.82 -12.26 17.92
N LYS A 230 -20.70 -11.52 17.96
CA LYS A 230 -20.28 -10.56 16.92
C LYS A 230 -19.49 -11.21 15.78
N GLN A 231 -19.35 -12.54 15.76
CA GLN A 231 -18.55 -13.29 14.79
C GLN A 231 -17.08 -12.80 14.69
N TYR A 232 -16.56 -12.20 15.75
CA TYR A 232 -15.19 -11.71 15.77
C TYR A 232 -14.24 -12.75 16.35
N LYS A 233 -13.38 -13.32 15.48
CA LYS A 233 -12.39 -14.35 15.83
C LYS A 233 -12.99 -15.48 16.71
N PRO A 234 -14.10 -16.11 16.30
CA PRO A 234 -14.84 -17.06 17.15
C PRO A 234 -14.00 -18.29 17.52
N ALA A 235 -13.06 -18.72 16.66
CA ALA A 235 -12.13 -19.80 16.98
C ALA A 235 -11.22 -19.44 18.18
N ARG A 236 -10.64 -18.23 18.18
CA ARG A 236 -9.78 -17.75 19.28
C ARG A 236 -10.58 -17.52 20.56
N ALA A 237 -11.82 -17.03 20.44
CA ALA A 237 -12.69 -16.85 21.59
C ALA A 237 -13.05 -18.20 22.26
N ASN A 238 -13.39 -19.22 21.47
CA ASN A 238 -13.62 -20.57 21.98
C ASN A 238 -12.37 -21.19 22.61
N PHE A 239 -11.18 -20.92 22.07
CA PHE A 239 -9.92 -21.36 22.69
C PHE A 239 -9.78 -20.79 24.11
N TRP A 240 -9.99 -19.49 24.29
CA TRP A 240 -9.90 -18.85 25.60
C TRP A 240 -10.98 -19.31 26.58
N LEU A 241 -12.20 -19.64 26.10
CA LEU A 241 -13.20 -20.31 26.92
C LEU A 241 -12.70 -21.69 27.40
N GLY A 242 -12.01 -22.43 26.53
CA GLY A 242 -11.33 -23.68 26.90
C GLY A 242 -10.23 -23.46 27.95
N GLU A 243 -9.40 -22.43 27.79
CA GLU A 243 -8.36 -22.07 28.78
C GLU A 243 -8.94 -21.74 30.16
N ILE A 244 -10.12 -21.10 30.21
CA ILE A 244 -10.83 -20.83 31.46
C ILE A 244 -11.26 -22.13 32.13
N GLU A 245 -11.91 -23.03 31.40
CA GLU A 245 -12.33 -24.33 31.95
C GLU A 245 -11.12 -25.19 32.36
N TYR A 246 -10.04 -25.14 31.58
CA TYR A 246 -8.77 -25.81 31.89
C TYR A 246 -8.16 -25.29 33.20
N LYS A 247 -8.10 -23.96 33.38
CA LYS A 247 -7.64 -23.34 34.64
C LYS A 247 -8.53 -23.71 35.82
N GLN A 248 -9.83 -23.90 35.59
CA GLN A 248 -10.79 -24.40 36.58
C GLN A 248 -10.71 -25.93 36.79
N LYS A 249 -9.77 -26.63 36.14
CA LYS A 249 -9.60 -28.10 36.17
C LYS A 249 -10.82 -28.88 35.66
N LYS A 250 -11.70 -28.23 34.90
CA LYS A 250 -12.86 -28.84 34.25
C LYS A 250 -12.43 -29.38 32.89
N TYR A 251 -11.60 -30.41 32.90
CA TYR A 251 -10.89 -30.90 31.71
C TYR A 251 -11.84 -31.39 30.61
N ASN A 252 -12.96 -32.04 30.96
CA ASN A 252 -13.98 -32.44 30.00
C ASN A 252 -14.58 -31.23 29.25
N ASN A 253 -14.91 -30.16 29.98
CA ASN A 253 -15.43 -28.93 29.38
C ASN A 253 -14.39 -28.22 28.53
N ALA A 254 -13.13 -28.20 28.99
CA ALA A 254 -12.02 -27.61 28.25
C ALA A 254 -11.86 -28.29 26.88
N ILE A 255 -11.86 -29.64 26.85
CA ILE A 255 -11.80 -30.43 25.61
C ILE A 255 -12.95 -30.07 24.67
N ALA A 256 -14.18 -29.90 25.19
CA ALA A 256 -15.32 -29.51 24.36
C ALA A 256 -15.11 -28.13 23.70
N TYR A 257 -14.59 -27.14 24.43
CA TYR A 257 -14.28 -25.83 23.86
C TYR A 257 -13.09 -25.84 22.89
N TYR A 258 -12.04 -26.62 23.17
CA TYR A 258 -10.93 -26.81 22.24
C TYR A 258 -11.39 -27.49 20.95
N LYS A 259 -12.31 -28.46 21.03
CA LYS A 259 -12.98 -29.07 19.87
C LYS A 259 -13.76 -28.02 19.07
N LYS A 260 -14.54 -27.16 19.73
CA LYS A 260 -15.25 -26.06 19.06
C LYS A 260 -14.29 -25.08 18.38
N SER A 261 -13.21 -24.70 19.05
CA SER A 261 -12.19 -23.80 18.49
C SER A 261 -11.53 -24.39 17.25
N SER A 262 -11.07 -25.64 17.31
CA SER A 262 -10.39 -26.31 16.20
C SER A 262 -11.31 -26.61 15.02
N ALA A 263 -12.60 -26.87 15.27
CA ALA A 263 -13.60 -27.02 14.20
C ALA A 263 -13.81 -25.71 13.41
N LEU A 264 -13.63 -24.55 14.05
CA LEU A 264 -13.77 -23.24 13.41
C LEU A 264 -12.50 -22.81 12.68
N SER A 265 -11.32 -23.05 13.27
CA SER A 265 -10.04 -22.74 12.64
C SER A 265 -8.91 -23.54 13.26
N THR A 266 -8.04 -24.06 12.41
CA THR A 266 -6.73 -24.62 12.79
C THR A 266 -5.57 -23.64 12.59
N LYS A 267 -5.89 -22.41 12.15
CA LYS A 267 -4.93 -21.34 11.89
C LYS A 267 -4.94 -20.37 13.08
N GLY A 268 -3.82 -20.26 13.79
CA GLY A 268 -3.65 -19.32 14.90
C GLY A 268 -2.39 -19.57 15.72
N ASP A 269 -1.84 -18.50 16.30
CA ASP A 269 -0.69 -18.55 17.22
C ASP A 269 -0.97 -19.37 18.49
N TYR A 270 -2.23 -19.46 18.88
CA TYR A 270 -2.71 -20.22 20.04
C TYR A 270 -2.87 -21.72 19.78
N PHE A 271 -2.76 -22.18 18.53
CA PHE A 271 -3.09 -23.57 18.18
C PHE A 271 -2.12 -24.62 18.76
N PRO A 272 -0.79 -24.40 18.82
CA PRO A 272 0.11 -25.31 19.52
C PRO A 272 -0.28 -25.50 20.99
N LYS A 273 -0.64 -24.40 21.67
CA LYS A 273 -1.13 -24.42 23.05
C LYS A 273 -2.46 -25.14 23.21
N LEU A 274 -3.38 -24.95 22.27
CA LEU A 274 -4.65 -25.68 22.22
C LEU A 274 -4.40 -27.19 22.17
N LEU A 275 -3.54 -27.67 21.26
CA LEU A 275 -3.22 -29.09 21.15
C LEU A 275 -2.58 -29.61 22.45
N TYR A 276 -1.66 -28.84 23.02
CA TYR A 276 -0.95 -29.20 24.25
C TYR A 276 -1.89 -29.33 25.45
N HIS A 277 -2.72 -28.32 25.70
CA HIS A 277 -3.67 -28.35 26.81
C HIS A 277 -4.80 -29.35 26.59
N THR A 278 -5.17 -29.64 25.34
CA THR A 278 -6.07 -30.76 25.03
C THR A 278 -5.45 -32.09 25.43
N ALA A 279 -4.18 -32.33 25.07
CA ALA A 279 -3.46 -33.54 25.47
C ALA A 279 -3.35 -33.70 26.99
N ILE A 280 -3.01 -32.61 27.71
CA ILE A 280 -2.98 -32.63 29.19
C ILE A 280 -4.37 -32.90 29.76
N SER A 281 -5.42 -32.29 29.20
CA SER A 281 -6.79 -32.52 29.65
C SER A 281 -7.18 -33.99 29.50
N LEU A 282 -6.81 -34.62 28.38
CA LEU A 282 -7.03 -36.04 28.12
C LEU A 282 -6.28 -36.94 29.11
N ASP A 283 -5.02 -36.63 29.41
CA ASP A 283 -4.27 -37.31 30.46
C ASP A 283 -4.98 -37.24 31.82
N LYS A 284 -5.51 -36.06 32.16
CA LYS A 284 -6.15 -35.81 33.46
C LYS A 284 -7.51 -36.49 33.61
N ILE A 285 -8.18 -36.81 32.51
CA ILE A 285 -9.44 -37.56 32.53
C ILE A 285 -9.23 -39.07 32.35
N GLY A 286 -7.97 -39.54 32.32
CA GLY A 286 -7.65 -40.97 32.24
C GLY A 286 -7.58 -41.55 30.83
N ASP A 287 -7.42 -40.71 29.80
CA ASP A 287 -7.25 -41.13 28.40
C ASP A 287 -5.84 -40.81 27.85
N PRO A 288 -4.79 -41.48 28.35
CA PRO A 288 -3.42 -41.25 27.91
C PRO A 288 -3.18 -41.70 26.46
N LYS A 289 -3.98 -42.65 25.95
CA LYS A 289 -3.85 -43.15 24.58
C LYS A 289 -4.18 -42.06 23.58
N THR A 290 -5.30 -41.36 23.78
CA THR A 290 -5.68 -40.22 22.95
C THR A 290 -4.75 -39.04 23.17
N ALA A 291 -4.35 -38.76 24.43
CA ALA A 291 -3.40 -37.71 24.74
C ALA A 291 -2.09 -37.83 23.95
N ASN A 292 -1.56 -39.06 23.83
CA ASN A 292 -0.36 -39.34 23.03
C ASN A 292 -0.52 -38.98 21.56
N GLY A 293 -1.70 -39.18 20.98
CA GLY A 293 -2.03 -38.75 19.62
C GLY A 293 -1.88 -37.23 19.45
N PHE A 294 -2.42 -36.45 20.40
CA PHE A 294 -2.30 -35.00 20.40
C PHE A 294 -0.85 -34.51 20.61
N TYR A 295 -0.09 -35.11 21.54
CA TYR A 295 1.33 -34.76 21.71
C TYR A 295 2.15 -35.06 20.45
N LYS A 296 1.88 -36.19 19.78
CA LYS A 296 2.54 -36.54 18.52
C LYS A 296 2.19 -35.56 17.41
N ALA A 297 0.92 -35.22 17.26
CA ALA A 297 0.47 -34.22 16.28
C ALA A 297 1.10 -32.84 16.55
N LEU A 298 1.18 -32.42 17.81
CA LEU A 298 1.83 -31.18 18.21
C LEU A 298 3.32 -31.16 17.83
N LYS A 299 4.07 -32.21 18.14
CA LYS A 299 5.49 -32.32 17.77
C LYS A 299 5.73 -32.40 16.27
N THR A 300 4.84 -33.05 15.54
CA THR A 300 4.94 -33.22 14.09
C THR A 300 4.63 -31.91 13.36
N ASN A 301 3.55 -31.24 13.74
CA ASN A 301 3.04 -30.07 13.02
C ASN A 301 3.63 -28.75 13.52
N TYR A 302 4.11 -28.69 14.77
CA TYR A 302 4.67 -27.49 15.38
C TYR A 302 5.98 -27.78 16.15
N PRO A 303 7.00 -28.40 15.52
CA PRO A 303 8.19 -28.91 16.20
C PRO A 303 8.97 -27.84 16.97
N ASN A 304 8.92 -26.58 16.52
CA ASN A 304 9.66 -25.46 17.12
C ASN A 304 8.90 -24.74 18.24
N SER A 305 7.62 -25.08 18.47
CA SER A 305 6.81 -24.43 19.51
C SER A 305 7.30 -24.74 20.93
N PRO A 306 7.18 -23.80 21.89
CA PRO A 306 7.48 -24.08 23.30
C PRO A 306 6.71 -25.29 23.83
N GLU A 307 5.46 -25.45 23.39
CA GLU A 307 4.59 -26.55 23.81
C GLU A 307 5.03 -27.91 23.25
N ALA A 308 5.53 -27.97 22.02
CA ALA A 308 6.10 -29.21 21.47
C ALA A 308 7.36 -29.62 22.23
N LYS A 309 8.20 -28.65 22.64
CA LYS A 309 9.40 -28.90 23.46
C LYS A 309 9.05 -29.34 24.88
N ALA A 310 7.99 -28.79 25.46
CA ALA A 310 7.49 -29.17 26.79
C ALA A 310 6.73 -30.51 26.79
N SER A 311 6.28 -30.97 25.62
CA SER A 311 5.49 -32.19 25.50
C SER A 311 6.31 -33.45 25.83
N PRO A 312 5.77 -34.40 26.61
CA PRO A 312 6.51 -35.59 27.03
C PRO A 312 6.84 -36.50 25.84
N ASN A 313 8.01 -37.15 25.87
CA ASN A 313 8.38 -38.21 24.93
C ASN A 313 7.81 -39.52 25.46
N ARG A 314 6.59 -39.87 25.03
CA ARG A 314 5.92 -41.11 25.41
C ARG A 314 6.02 -42.10 24.23
N LYS A 315 6.41 -43.33 24.54
CA LYS A 315 6.52 -44.42 23.56
C LYS A 315 5.15 -45.00 23.25
#